data_AF-A0A7V5AMG7-F1
#
_entry.id   AF-A0A7V5AMG7-F1
#
_cell.length_a   1.000
_cell.length_b   1.000
_cell.length_c   1.000
_cell.angle_alpha   90.00
_cell.angle_beta   90.00
_cell.angle_gamma   90.00
#
_symmetry.space_group_name_H-M   'P 1'
#
loop_
_entity.id
_entity.type
_entity.pdbx_description
1 polymer ?
#
loop_
_entity_poly.entity_id
_entity_poly.type
_entity_poly.pdbx_seq_one_letter_code
_entity_poly.pdbx_strand_id
1 'polypeptide(L)'
;MATYCVRCGKETKGKALYCQSCEKELKKVEGRKLLQRICLVSLLFLLFLFGMVFLARFPQITRFLRITSFFDQPLAIINGEKIMKRDVNGRLEGLKEIIDAQYGDGFFQSKEGELKRLVLERMIEECLIRQEAKRLGLTISDEEVKREMRNLKALSPTVHADIDRDVLEGEIRNLLLKRVVKESKDSAGVDFVLWLNERKKRSTVKFLEDFPRRGAQCCTTFPETGGCCEGKGKALDRDTVERIKRYALQAYRESGHTTEDVEVVVEDFGCHLQVDLKRKGSIVKSFSYRDGRLFEI
;
A
#
# COMPACT_ATOMS: atom_id res chain seq x y z
N MET A 1 -6.96 -68.81 -22.87
CA MET A 1 -7.49 -67.44 -22.77
C MET A 1 -8.81 -67.40 -23.51
N ALA A 2 -9.92 -67.22 -22.79
CA ALA A 2 -11.23 -67.03 -23.42
C ALA A 2 -11.25 -65.64 -24.09
N THR A 3 -11.70 -65.58 -25.35
CA THR A 3 -11.91 -64.33 -26.07
C THR A 3 -13.39 -64.02 -26.14
N TYR A 4 -13.78 -62.85 -25.65
CA TYR A 4 -15.16 -62.35 -25.69
C TYR A 4 -15.32 -61.37 -26.84
N CYS A 5 -16.44 -61.46 -27.55
CA CYS A 5 -16.78 -60.47 -28.56
C CYS A 5 -17.23 -59.17 -27.88
N VAL A 6 -16.56 -58.05 -28.16
CA VAL A 6 -16.83 -56.73 -27.56
C VAL A 6 -18.26 -56.23 -27.84
N ARG A 7 -18.91 -56.73 -28.90
CA ARG A 7 -20.25 -56.27 -29.31
C ARG A 7 -21.39 -57.12 -28.75
N CYS A 8 -21.23 -58.44 -28.66
CA CYS A 8 -22.29 -59.35 -28.23
C CYS A 8 -22.02 -60.06 -26.91
N GLY A 9 -20.82 -59.91 -26.33
CA GLY A 9 -20.45 -60.50 -25.04
C GLY A 9 -20.30 -62.03 -25.03
N LYS A 10 -20.59 -62.72 -26.13
CA LYS A 10 -20.51 -64.18 -26.19
C LYS A 10 -19.06 -64.66 -26.21
N GLU A 11 -18.80 -65.73 -25.45
CA GLU A 11 -17.51 -66.40 -25.38
C GLU A 11 -17.26 -67.19 -26.67
N THR A 12 -16.09 -67.00 -27.28
CA THR A 12 -15.69 -67.72 -28.49
C THR A 12 -14.70 -68.83 -28.13
N LYS A 13 -15.04 -70.07 -28.47
CA LYS A 13 -14.15 -71.23 -28.27
C LYS A 13 -13.18 -71.34 -29.45
N GLY A 14 -11.89 -71.09 -29.19
CA GLY A 14 -10.79 -71.33 -30.14
C GLY A 14 -10.25 -70.07 -30.83
N LYS A 15 -9.22 -70.25 -31.68
CA LYS A 15 -8.51 -69.19 -32.41
C LYS A 15 -9.32 -68.59 -33.59
N ALA A 16 -10.63 -68.43 -33.43
CA ALA A 16 -11.46 -67.83 -34.47
C ALA A 16 -11.08 -66.34 -34.63
N LEU A 17 -10.85 -65.90 -35.88
CA LEU A 17 -10.47 -64.52 -36.21
C LEU A 17 -11.69 -63.57 -36.24
N TYR A 18 -12.90 -64.11 -36.29
CA TYR A 18 -14.15 -63.36 -36.40
C TYR A 18 -15.24 -63.96 -35.50
N CYS A 19 -16.16 -63.11 -35.04
CA CYS A 19 -17.32 -63.56 -34.26
C CYS A 19 -18.41 -64.06 -35.22
N GLN A 20 -18.74 -65.35 -35.18
CA GLN A 20 -19.76 -65.95 -36.07
C GLN A 20 -21.15 -65.29 -35.94
N SER A 21 -21.51 -64.76 -34.78
CA SER A 21 -22.82 -64.08 -34.62
C SER A 21 -22.83 -62.62 -35.07
N CYS A 22 -21.67 -62.01 -35.33
CA CYS A 22 -21.60 -60.57 -35.61
C CYS A 22 -20.83 -60.23 -36.89
N GLU A 23 -20.20 -61.22 -37.55
CA GLU A 23 -19.42 -61.12 -38.78
C GLU A 23 -18.35 -60.01 -38.79
N LYS A 24 -17.93 -59.54 -37.61
CA LYS A 24 -16.88 -58.53 -37.46
C LYS A 24 -15.61 -59.15 -36.90
N GLU A 25 -14.48 -58.67 -37.41
CA GLU A 25 -13.14 -59.04 -36.94
C GLU A 25 -13.03 -58.79 -35.44
N LEU A 26 -12.54 -59.80 -34.73
CA LEU A 26 -12.21 -59.67 -33.33
C LEU A 26 -10.94 -58.82 -33.23
N LYS A 27 -11.12 -57.51 -32.96
CA LYS A 27 -9.98 -56.64 -32.66
C LYS A 27 -9.23 -57.22 -31.47
N LYS A 28 -8.03 -57.74 -31.71
CA LYS A 28 -7.10 -58.19 -30.68
C LYS A 28 -6.81 -56.97 -29.81
N VAL A 29 -7.47 -56.90 -28.66
CA VAL A 29 -7.19 -55.86 -27.66
C VAL A 29 -5.80 -56.16 -27.15
N GLU A 30 -4.80 -55.46 -27.68
CA GLU A 30 -3.42 -55.55 -27.22
C GLU A 30 -3.37 -55.01 -25.78
N GLY A 31 -3.63 -55.88 -24.80
CA GLY A 31 -3.63 -55.53 -23.37
C GLY A 31 -2.34 -54.85 -22.92
N ARG A 32 -1.24 -55.02 -23.67
CA ARG A 32 0.03 -54.31 -23.47
C ARG A 32 -0.09 -52.78 -23.58
N LYS A 33 -0.90 -52.26 -24.51
CA LYS A 33 -1.07 -50.80 -24.71
C LYS A 33 -1.94 -50.15 -23.63
N LEU A 34 -2.88 -50.90 -23.04
CA LEU A 34 -3.70 -50.40 -21.94
C LEU A 34 -2.86 -50.30 -20.65
N LEU A 35 -2.08 -51.33 -20.34
CA LEU A 35 -1.20 -51.34 -19.17
C LEU A 35 -0.15 -50.21 -19.24
N GLN A 36 0.43 -49.98 -20.41
CA GLN A 36 1.41 -48.90 -20.62
C GLN A 36 0.80 -47.50 -20.39
N ARG A 37 -0.46 -47.29 -20.80
CA ARG A 37 -1.17 -46.03 -20.55
C ARG A 37 -1.47 -45.83 -19.07
N ILE A 38 -1.90 -46.88 -18.37
CA ILE A 38 -2.16 -46.81 -16.93
C ILE A 38 -0.87 -46.50 -16.17
N CYS A 39 0.25 -47.18 -16.47
CA CYS A 39 1.54 -46.89 -15.84
C CYS A 39 2.00 -45.44 -16.09
N LEU A 40 1.82 -44.91 -17.29
CA LEU A 40 2.23 -43.53 -17.61
C LEU A 40 1.38 -42.50 -16.85
N VAL A 41 0.07 -42.72 -16.76
CA VAL A 41 -0.83 -41.84 -15.97
C VAL A 41 -0.50 -41.94 -14.48
N SER A 42 -0.27 -43.14 -13.94
CA SER A 42 0.12 -43.33 -12.53
C SER A 42 1.48 -42.68 -12.22
N LEU A 43 2.45 -42.75 -13.14
CA LEU A 43 3.75 -42.10 -12.98
C LEU A 43 3.64 -40.58 -12.96
N LEU A 44 2.86 -40.00 -13.90
CA LEU A 44 2.60 -38.56 -13.92
C LEU A 44 1.88 -38.10 -12.65
N PHE A 45 0.92 -38.88 -12.15
CA PHE A 45 0.23 -38.59 -10.91
C PHE A 45 1.17 -38.63 -9.70
N LEU A 46 2.07 -39.62 -9.64
CA LEU A 46 3.10 -39.69 -8.59
C LEU A 46 4.08 -38.52 -8.64
N LEU A 47 4.52 -38.11 -9.85
CA LEU A 47 5.37 -36.94 -10.02
C LEU A 47 4.65 -35.65 -9.61
N PHE A 48 3.36 -35.53 -9.91
CA PHE A 48 2.54 -34.40 -9.46
C PHE A 48 2.42 -34.37 -7.94
N LEU A 49 2.11 -35.50 -7.28
CA LEU A 49 2.04 -35.59 -5.82
C LEU A 49 3.39 -35.29 -5.18
N PHE A 50 4.49 -35.82 -5.73
CA PHE A 50 5.83 -35.52 -5.25
C PHE A 50 6.17 -34.04 -5.41
N GLY A 51 5.81 -33.43 -6.55
CA GLY A 51 5.93 -32.00 -6.78
C GLY A 51 5.14 -31.16 -5.76
N MET A 52 3.91 -31.57 -5.44
CA MET A 52 3.08 -30.89 -4.43
C MET A 52 3.68 -30.98 -3.02
N VAL A 53 4.20 -32.14 -2.62
CA VAL A 53 4.89 -32.32 -1.33
C VAL A 53 6.19 -31.53 -1.28
N PHE A 54 6.95 -31.51 -2.37
CA PHE A 54 8.17 -30.73 -2.50
C PHE A 54 7.88 -29.23 -2.38
N LEU A 55 6.86 -28.72 -3.08
CA LEU A 55 6.43 -27.32 -2.97
C LEU A 55 5.96 -26.96 -1.56
N ALA A 56 5.30 -27.86 -0.83
CA ALA A 56 4.88 -27.63 0.55
C ALA A 56 6.05 -27.57 1.55
N ARG A 57 7.13 -28.33 1.30
CA ARG A 57 8.32 -28.38 2.18
C ARG A 57 9.30 -27.23 1.95
N PHE A 58 9.25 -26.58 0.79
CA PHE A 58 10.15 -25.49 0.42
C PHE A 58 9.39 -24.18 0.17
N PRO A 59 8.91 -23.49 1.24
CA PRO A 59 8.17 -22.23 1.13
C PRO A 59 8.98 -21.09 0.47
N GLN A 60 10.31 -21.24 0.38
CA GLN A 60 11.18 -20.33 -0.37
C GLN A 60 10.97 -20.44 -1.90
N ILE A 61 10.65 -21.63 -2.43
CA ILE A 61 10.41 -21.85 -3.86
C ILE A 61 9.01 -21.38 -4.26
N THR A 62 8.02 -21.50 -3.38
CA THR A 62 6.66 -20.98 -3.61
C THR A 62 6.62 -19.44 -3.61
N ARG A 63 7.57 -18.76 -2.95
CA ARG A 63 7.78 -17.30 -3.13
C ARG A 63 8.20 -16.96 -4.57
N PHE A 64 9.08 -17.76 -5.18
CA PHE A 64 9.51 -17.59 -6.58
C PHE A 64 8.42 -17.94 -7.60
N LEU A 65 7.56 -18.92 -7.29
CA LEU A 65 6.47 -19.37 -8.17
C LEU A 65 5.13 -18.64 -7.95
N ARG A 66 5.11 -17.44 -7.34
CA ARG A 66 3.94 -16.53 -7.38
C ARG A 66 3.75 -16.00 -8.82
N ILE A 67 3.23 -16.86 -9.70
CA ILE A 67 2.73 -16.52 -11.05
C ILE A 67 1.40 -15.73 -10.98
N THR A 68 1.00 -15.26 -9.78
CA THR A 68 -0.10 -14.29 -9.63
C THR A 68 0.25 -12.91 -10.18
N SER A 69 1.50 -12.65 -10.58
CA SER A 69 1.95 -11.37 -11.15
C SER A 69 1.33 -11.03 -12.51
N PHE A 70 0.80 -12.02 -13.25
CA PHE A 70 0.15 -11.76 -14.55
C PHE A 70 -1.21 -11.07 -14.44
N PHE A 71 -1.84 -11.10 -13.27
CA PHE A 71 -3.14 -10.47 -13.01
C PHE A 71 -3.06 -9.34 -11.99
N ASP A 72 -1.87 -8.76 -11.77
CA ASP A 72 -1.77 -7.65 -10.84
C ASP A 72 -2.48 -6.42 -11.41
N GLN A 73 -3.56 -6.02 -10.76
CA GLN A 73 -4.41 -4.93 -11.23
C GLN A 73 -3.78 -3.58 -10.82
N PRO A 74 -3.76 -2.58 -11.72
CA PRO A 74 -3.38 -1.23 -11.33
C PRO A 74 -4.40 -0.66 -10.34
N LEU A 75 -3.93 0.02 -9.30
CA LEU A 75 -4.79 0.75 -8.36
C LEU A 75 -5.07 2.17 -8.82
N ALA A 76 -4.06 2.78 -9.44
CA ALA A 76 -4.17 4.12 -9.99
C ALA A 76 -3.39 4.24 -11.31
N ILE A 77 -3.84 5.13 -12.17
CA ILE A 77 -3.14 5.55 -13.39
C ILE A 77 -2.96 7.07 -13.33
N ILE A 78 -1.73 7.55 -13.44
CA ILE A 78 -1.36 8.98 -13.36
C ILE A 78 -0.64 9.36 -14.64
N ASN A 79 -1.29 10.18 -15.48
CA ASN A 79 -0.73 10.59 -16.78
C ASN A 79 -0.27 9.39 -17.65
N GLY A 80 -0.93 8.24 -17.51
CA GLY A 80 -0.60 6.99 -18.23
C GLY A 80 0.36 6.04 -17.49
N GLU A 81 1.04 6.50 -16.44
CA GLU A 81 1.88 5.64 -15.58
C GLU A 81 0.99 4.90 -14.57
N LYS A 82 1.20 3.58 -14.44
CA LYS A 82 0.39 2.72 -13.58
C LYS A 82 1.06 2.55 -12.22
N ILE A 83 0.29 2.69 -11.15
CA ILE A 83 0.66 2.25 -9.81
C ILE A 83 0.01 0.89 -9.57
N MET A 84 0.84 -0.16 -9.39
CA MET A 84 0.37 -1.53 -9.25
C MET A 84 -0.06 -1.84 -7.81
N LYS A 85 -1.05 -2.72 -7.65
CA LYS A 85 -1.54 -3.15 -6.33
C LYS A 85 -0.45 -3.81 -5.50
N ARG A 86 0.42 -4.64 -6.11
CA ARG A 86 1.56 -5.25 -5.41
C ARG A 86 2.52 -4.21 -4.82
N ASP A 87 2.74 -3.09 -5.51
CA ASP A 87 3.73 -2.09 -5.10
C ASP A 87 3.23 -1.33 -3.87
N VAL A 88 1.94 -0.96 -3.88
CA VAL A 88 1.27 -0.35 -2.72
C VAL A 88 1.26 -1.31 -1.53
N ASN A 89 0.88 -2.58 -1.75
CA ASN A 89 0.82 -3.58 -0.69
C ASN A 89 2.21 -3.90 -0.11
N GLY A 90 3.25 -3.93 -0.94
CA GLY A 90 4.64 -4.15 -0.49
C GLY A 90 5.12 -3.04 0.45
N ARG A 91 4.81 -1.78 0.13
CA ARG A 91 5.09 -0.64 1.02
C ARG A 91 4.25 -0.66 2.29
N LEU A 92 3.00 -1.11 2.17
CA LEU A 92 2.08 -1.19 3.28
C LEU A 92 2.51 -2.24 4.31
N GLU A 93 3.02 -3.39 3.87
CA GLU A 93 3.54 -4.43 4.79
C GLU A 93 4.75 -3.92 5.58
N GLY A 94 5.67 -3.17 4.94
CA GLY A 94 6.78 -2.54 5.66
C GLY A 94 6.35 -1.51 6.70
N LEU A 95 5.25 -0.78 6.43
CA LEU A 95 4.66 0.14 7.43
C LEU A 95 3.97 -0.61 8.57
N LYS A 96 3.33 -1.74 8.27
CA LYS A 96 2.64 -2.56 9.26
C LYS A 96 3.59 -3.02 10.36
N GLU A 97 4.77 -3.52 10.00
CA GLU A 97 5.77 -3.97 10.99
C GLU A 97 6.20 -2.83 11.94
N ILE A 98 6.39 -1.62 11.40
CA ILE A 98 6.75 -0.43 12.19
C ILE A 98 5.61 0.00 13.11
N ILE A 99 4.37 -0.01 12.58
CA ILE A 99 3.18 0.44 13.30
C ILE A 99 2.81 -0.55 14.41
N ASP A 100 2.81 -1.85 14.12
CA ASP A 100 2.52 -2.89 15.11
C ASP A 100 3.58 -2.89 16.23
N ALA A 101 4.86 -2.65 15.89
CA ALA A 101 5.92 -2.48 16.90
C ALA A 101 5.74 -1.24 17.80
N GLN A 102 5.11 -0.17 17.30
CA GLN A 102 4.92 1.08 18.07
C GLN A 102 3.60 1.14 18.84
N TYR A 103 2.52 0.61 18.26
CA TYR A 103 1.15 0.78 18.74
C TYR A 103 0.48 -0.54 19.17
N GLY A 104 1.13 -1.68 18.95
CA GLY A 104 0.66 -3.01 19.29
C GLY A 104 -0.16 -3.68 18.17
N ASP A 105 -0.27 -5.00 18.26
CA ASP A 105 -1.03 -5.84 17.33
C ASP A 105 -2.51 -5.39 17.29
N GLY A 106 -3.08 -5.22 16.10
CA GLY A 106 -4.49 -4.85 15.91
C GLY A 106 -4.70 -3.40 15.46
N PHE A 107 -3.74 -2.51 15.74
CA PHE A 107 -3.86 -1.10 15.35
C PHE A 107 -3.88 -0.97 13.82
N PHE A 108 -2.99 -1.68 13.14
CA PHE A 108 -2.91 -1.66 11.68
C PHE A 108 -4.23 -2.06 11.00
N GLN A 109 -4.90 -3.13 11.44
CA GLN A 109 -6.16 -3.59 10.83
C GLN A 109 -7.28 -2.54 10.97
N SER A 110 -7.29 -1.79 12.08
CA SER A 110 -8.27 -0.72 12.28
C SER A 110 -8.07 0.48 11.34
N LYS A 111 -6.85 0.65 10.81
CA LYS A 111 -6.42 1.79 10.00
C LYS A 111 -5.94 1.42 8.59
N GLU A 112 -6.05 0.16 8.20
CA GLU A 112 -5.48 -0.36 6.95
C GLU A 112 -5.96 0.44 5.72
N GLY A 113 -7.26 0.76 5.65
CA GLY A 113 -7.82 1.55 4.54
C GLY A 113 -7.25 2.98 4.48
N GLU A 114 -7.04 3.63 5.62
CA GLU A 114 -6.44 4.96 5.71
C GLU A 114 -4.95 4.91 5.35
N LEU A 115 -4.22 3.92 5.85
CA LEU A 115 -2.80 3.73 5.59
C LEU A 115 -2.53 3.37 4.13
N LYS A 116 -3.30 2.46 3.55
CA LYS A 116 -3.21 2.10 2.12
C LYS A 116 -3.41 3.32 1.23
N ARG A 117 -4.37 4.19 1.59
CA ARG A 117 -4.58 5.44 0.88
C ARG A 117 -3.40 6.40 1.03
N LEU A 118 -2.86 6.56 2.24
CA LEU A 118 -1.70 7.42 2.50
C LEU A 118 -0.47 6.96 1.69
N VAL A 119 -0.23 5.65 1.63
CA VAL A 119 0.80 5.05 0.78
C VAL A 119 0.56 5.36 -0.68
N LEU A 120 -0.68 5.18 -1.17
CA LEU A 120 -1.03 5.48 -2.55
C LEU A 120 -0.85 6.97 -2.88
N GLU A 121 -1.26 7.88 -1.99
CA GLU A 121 -1.07 9.33 -2.15
C GLU A 121 0.43 9.70 -2.23
N ARG A 122 1.27 9.09 -1.39
CA ARG A 122 2.74 9.23 -1.46
C ARG A 122 3.30 8.70 -2.79
N MET A 123 2.83 7.54 -3.26
CA MET A 123 3.26 7.00 -4.55
C MET A 123 2.82 7.86 -5.73
N ILE A 124 1.66 8.52 -5.63
CA ILE A 124 1.20 9.50 -6.63
C ILE A 124 2.17 10.69 -6.67
N GLU A 125 2.59 11.22 -5.52
CA GLU A 125 3.60 12.29 -5.46
C GLU A 125 4.91 11.88 -6.11
N GLU A 126 5.44 10.72 -5.75
CA GLU A 126 6.69 10.20 -6.30
C GLU A 126 6.59 10.02 -7.82
N CYS A 127 5.45 9.54 -8.32
CA CYS A 127 5.19 9.43 -9.75
C CYS A 127 5.27 10.80 -10.45
N LEU A 128 4.63 11.82 -9.90
CA LEU A 128 4.67 13.19 -10.45
C LEU A 128 6.07 13.79 -10.40
N ILE A 129 6.82 13.54 -9.33
CA ILE A 129 8.21 13.97 -9.17
C ILE A 129 9.10 13.28 -10.22
N ARG A 130 8.97 11.95 -10.42
CA ARG A 130 9.72 11.23 -11.46
C ARG A 130 9.41 11.75 -12.86
N GLN A 131 8.14 12.02 -13.16
CA GLN A 131 7.72 12.59 -14.44
C GLN A 131 8.35 13.97 -14.67
N GLU A 132 8.39 14.80 -13.64
CA GLU A 132 9.02 16.11 -13.72
C GLU A 132 10.54 16.02 -13.87
N ALA A 133 11.19 15.16 -13.09
CA ALA A 133 12.63 14.92 -13.22
C ALA A 133 12.99 14.48 -14.64
N LYS A 134 12.22 13.53 -15.21
CA LYS A 134 12.38 13.09 -16.60
C LYS A 134 12.19 14.24 -17.59
N ARG A 135 11.19 15.11 -17.37
CA ARG A 135 10.95 16.30 -18.21
C ARG A 135 12.11 17.30 -18.16
N LEU A 136 12.77 17.41 -17.02
CA LEU A 136 13.92 18.30 -16.81
C LEU A 136 15.27 17.64 -17.18
N GLY A 137 15.28 16.36 -17.57
CA GLY A 137 16.52 15.62 -17.84
C GLY A 137 17.35 15.36 -16.57
N LEU A 138 16.73 15.37 -15.39
CA LEU A 138 17.38 15.09 -14.11
C LEU A 138 17.44 13.59 -13.87
N THR A 139 18.62 13.08 -13.56
CA THR A 139 18.87 11.66 -13.26
C THR A 139 19.70 11.53 -11.98
N ILE A 140 19.45 10.48 -11.21
CA ILE A 140 20.26 10.13 -10.03
C ILE A 140 21.12 8.93 -10.39
N SER A 141 22.43 9.04 -10.16
CA SER A 141 23.38 7.94 -10.40
C SER A 141 23.26 6.85 -9.34
N ASP A 142 23.64 5.61 -9.68
CA ASP A 142 23.63 4.50 -8.72
C ASP A 142 24.68 4.70 -7.62
N GLU A 143 25.75 5.42 -7.90
CA GLU A 143 26.80 5.81 -6.97
C GLU A 143 26.24 6.74 -5.88
N GLU A 144 25.37 7.69 -6.25
CA GLU A 144 24.68 8.57 -5.31
C GLU A 144 23.73 7.80 -4.41
N VAL A 145 22.95 6.88 -4.98
CA VAL A 145 22.06 5.99 -4.20
C VAL A 145 22.87 5.16 -3.22
N LYS A 146 23.94 4.50 -3.67
CA LYS A 146 24.83 3.68 -2.81
C LYS A 146 25.50 4.51 -1.72
N ARG A 147 25.86 5.77 -2.01
CA ARG A 147 26.43 6.70 -1.02
C ARG A 147 25.42 7.01 0.08
N GLU A 148 24.19 7.35 -0.29
CA GLU A 148 23.15 7.64 0.70
C GLU A 148 22.72 6.40 1.49
N MET A 149 22.70 5.22 0.87
CA MET A 149 22.52 3.96 1.61
C MET A 149 23.58 3.76 2.69
N ARG A 150 24.85 4.05 2.39
CA ARG A 150 25.93 3.95 3.39
C ARG A 150 25.74 4.96 4.52
N ASN A 151 25.32 6.18 4.20
CA ASN A 151 25.03 7.22 5.20
C ASN A 151 23.89 6.77 6.14
N LEU A 152 22.80 6.22 5.59
CA LEU A 152 21.68 5.73 6.39
C LEU A 152 22.05 4.54 7.28
N LYS A 153 22.88 3.62 6.77
CA LYS A 153 23.40 2.49 7.57
C LYS A 153 24.30 2.96 8.72
N ALA A 154 25.09 4.01 8.50
CA ALA A 154 25.93 4.59 9.55
C ALA A 154 25.10 5.26 10.66
N LEU A 155 23.97 5.87 10.31
CA LEU A 155 23.09 6.57 11.27
C LEU A 155 22.20 5.61 12.07
N SER A 156 21.78 4.49 11.48
CA SER A 156 20.92 3.53 12.16
C SER A 156 21.24 2.09 11.74
N PRO A 157 22.22 1.43 12.39
CA PRO A 157 22.62 0.07 12.03
C PRO A 157 21.49 -0.96 12.16
N THR A 158 20.54 -0.73 13.07
CA THR A 158 19.47 -1.66 13.44
C THR A 158 18.23 -1.57 12.56
N VAL A 159 17.97 -0.44 11.91
CA VAL A 159 16.72 -0.20 11.15
C VAL A 159 16.70 -0.90 9.78
N HIS A 160 17.86 -1.33 9.26
CA HIS A 160 17.99 -1.79 7.87
C HIS A 160 18.19 -3.31 7.70
N ALA A 161 18.04 -4.11 8.76
CA ALA A 161 18.32 -5.55 8.68
C ALA A 161 17.26 -6.31 7.87
N ASP A 162 16.00 -5.86 7.91
CA ASP A 162 14.86 -6.62 7.38
C ASP A 162 14.22 -6.01 6.11
N ILE A 163 14.64 -4.81 5.69
CA ILE A 163 14.09 -4.16 4.49
C ILE A 163 14.75 -4.74 3.23
N ASP A 164 13.94 -5.15 2.26
CA ASP A 164 14.41 -5.56 0.94
C ASP A 164 15.28 -4.47 0.30
N ARG A 165 16.47 -4.87 -0.14
CA ARG A 165 17.48 -3.94 -0.67
C ARG A 165 16.97 -3.15 -1.87
N ASP A 166 16.23 -3.78 -2.78
CA ASP A 166 15.77 -3.14 -4.00
C ASP A 166 14.67 -2.12 -3.69
N VAL A 167 13.83 -2.42 -2.69
CA VAL A 167 12.82 -1.48 -2.17
C VAL A 167 13.49 -0.25 -1.54
N LEU A 168 14.51 -0.46 -0.71
CA LEU A 168 15.26 0.63 -0.09
C LEU A 168 15.99 1.49 -1.11
N GLU A 169 16.64 0.88 -2.10
CA GLU A 169 17.30 1.60 -3.21
C GLU A 169 16.31 2.45 -4.00
N GLY A 170 15.11 1.90 -4.28
CA GLY A 170 14.03 2.63 -4.94
C GLY A 170 13.55 3.85 -4.13
N GLU A 171 13.39 3.70 -2.83
CA GLU A 171 12.93 4.78 -1.95
C GLU A 171 13.97 5.90 -1.82
N ILE A 172 15.24 5.55 -1.65
CA ILE A 172 16.34 6.51 -1.62
C ILE A 172 16.42 7.28 -2.95
N ARG A 173 16.29 6.58 -4.09
CA ARG A 173 16.28 7.24 -5.40
C ARG A 173 15.12 8.23 -5.53
N ASN A 174 13.93 7.88 -5.06
CA ASN A 174 12.78 8.81 -5.07
C ASN A 174 13.02 10.03 -4.17
N LEU A 175 13.63 9.85 -3.00
CA LEU A 175 14.00 10.96 -2.10
C LEU A 175 15.03 11.90 -2.73
N LEU A 176 16.05 11.35 -3.39
CA LEU A 176 17.05 12.14 -4.09
C LEU A 176 16.44 12.89 -5.28
N LEU A 177 15.57 12.25 -6.07
CA LEU A 177 14.84 12.92 -7.14
C LEU A 177 13.97 14.06 -6.61
N LYS A 178 13.27 13.85 -5.48
CA LYS A 178 12.49 14.91 -4.84
C LYS A 178 13.36 16.10 -4.45
N ARG A 179 14.55 15.86 -3.90
CA ARG A 179 15.52 16.90 -3.53
C ARG A 179 15.95 17.72 -4.77
N VAL A 180 16.41 17.05 -5.83
CA VAL A 180 16.91 17.74 -7.04
C VAL A 180 15.79 18.47 -7.78
N VAL A 181 14.58 17.90 -7.85
CA VAL A 181 13.42 18.60 -8.43
C VAL A 181 13.09 19.84 -7.61
N LYS A 182 13.09 19.73 -6.28
CA LYS A 182 12.86 20.87 -5.39
C LYS A 182 13.89 21.98 -5.62
N GLU A 183 15.18 21.66 -5.61
CA GLU A 183 16.27 22.62 -5.89
C GLU A 183 16.11 23.32 -7.25
N SER A 184 15.68 22.56 -8.27
CA SER A 184 15.36 23.12 -9.59
C SER A 184 14.17 24.10 -9.56
N LYS A 185 13.13 23.83 -8.74
CA LYS A 185 11.98 24.74 -8.57
C LYS A 185 12.33 25.98 -7.77
N ASP A 186 13.07 25.80 -6.69
CA ASP A 186 13.53 26.90 -5.84
C ASP A 186 14.42 27.85 -6.65
N SER A 187 15.30 27.32 -7.51
CA SER A 187 16.14 28.12 -8.43
C SER A 187 15.32 28.92 -9.45
N ALA A 188 14.10 28.50 -9.74
CA ALA A 188 13.16 29.20 -10.62
C ALA A 188 12.20 30.14 -9.85
N GLY A 189 12.36 30.29 -8.53
CA GLY A 189 11.48 31.09 -7.68
C GLY A 189 10.08 30.50 -7.49
N VAL A 190 9.93 29.18 -7.70
CA VAL A 190 8.64 28.49 -7.58
C VAL A 190 8.59 27.70 -6.28
N ASP A 191 7.60 27.97 -5.43
CA ASP A 191 7.35 27.17 -4.24
C ASP A 191 7.01 25.71 -4.61
N PHE A 192 7.84 24.78 -4.14
CA PHE A 192 7.72 23.36 -4.48
C PHE A 192 6.39 22.74 -4.04
N VAL A 193 5.85 23.12 -2.87
CA VAL A 193 4.63 22.54 -2.32
C VAL A 193 3.42 23.01 -3.14
N LEU A 194 3.35 24.31 -3.41
CA LEU A 194 2.32 24.90 -4.26
C LEU A 194 2.37 24.30 -5.67
N TRP A 195 3.57 24.17 -6.25
CA TRP A 195 3.77 23.53 -7.53
C TRP A 195 3.29 22.07 -7.55
N LEU A 196 3.65 21.27 -6.54
CA LEU A 196 3.27 19.86 -6.48
C LEU A 196 1.75 19.71 -6.33
N ASN A 197 1.11 20.55 -5.53
CA ASN A 197 -0.34 20.58 -5.38
C ASN A 197 -1.05 20.96 -6.69
N GLU A 198 -0.52 21.95 -7.41
CA GLU A 198 -1.05 22.32 -8.73
C GLU A 198 -0.86 21.19 -9.76
N ARG A 199 0.29 20.52 -9.74
CA ARG A 199 0.56 19.34 -10.58
C ARG A 199 -0.42 18.20 -10.29
N LYS A 200 -0.70 17.92 -9.02
CA LYS A 200 -1.71 16.92 -8.62
C LYS A 200 -3.08 17.28 -9.18
N LYS A 201 -3.52 18.54 -9.03
CA LYS A 201 -4.82 19.03 -9.55
C LYS A 201 -4.94 18.89 -11.07
N ARG A 202 -3.85 19.13 -11.80
CA ARG A 202 -3.81 19.03 -13.28
C ARG A 202 -3.60 17.61 -13.78
N SER A 203 -3.08 16.71 -12.95
CA SER A 203 -2.79 15.33 -13.36
C SER A 203 -4.07 14.54 -13.58
N THR A 204 -4.09 13.71 -14.63
CA THR A 204 -5.19 12.79 -14.84
C THR A 204 -4.96 11.57 -13.96
N VAL A 205 -5.52 11.60 -12.75
CA VAL A 205 -5.51 10.45 -11.82
C VAL A 205 -6.80 9.67 -11.97
N LYS A 206 -6.68 8.41 -12.42
CA LYS A 206 -7.80 7.46 -12.48
C LYS A 206 -7.58 6.40 -11.42
N PHE A 207 -8.42 6.38 -10.39
CA PHE A 207 -8.48 5.29 -9.42
C PHE A 207 -9.32 4.15 -10.00
N LEU A 208 -8.84 2.92 -9.84
CA LEU A 208 -9.50 1.72 -10.35
C LEU A 208 -10.14 0.86 -9.24
N GLU A 209 -9.87 1.21 -7.98
CA GLU A 209 -10.49 0.64 -6.80
C GLU A 209 -11.17 1.78 -6.03
N ASP A 210 -12.34 1.52 -5.44
CA ASP A 210 -13.03 2.48 -4.59
C ASP A 210 -12.28 2.59 -3.26
N PHE A 211 -11.60 3.71 -3.05
CA PHE A 211 -11.03 4.05 -1.75
C PHE A 211 -12.08 4.75 -0.91
N PRO A 212 -12.19 4.43 0.40
CA PRO A 212 -13.08 5.16 1.30
C PRO A 212 -12.83 6.66 1.14
N ARG A 213 -13.89 7.38 0.74
CA ARG A 213 -13.82 8.84 0.55
C ARG A 213 -13.37 9.45 1.87
N ARG A 214 -12.53 10.48 1.78
CA ARG A 214 -11.89 11.09 2.95
C ARG A 214 -13.04 11.65 3.80
N GLY A 215 -13.39 10.97 4.88
CA GLY A 215 -14.33 11.49 5.86
C GLY A 215 -13.61 12.55 6.66
N ALA A 216 -13.33 13.72 6.07
CA ALA A 216 -12.74 14.90 6.71
C ALA A 216 -11.63 14.66 7.78
N GLN A 217 -10.88 13.56 7.69
CA GLN A 217 -9.78 13.24 8.62
C GLN A 217 -8.49 13.78 8.01
N CYS A 218 -8.26 15.06 8.25
CA CYS A 218 -6.94 15.64 8.20
C CYS A 218 -6.27 15.40 9.56
N CYS A 219 -4.94 15.30 9.61
CA CYS A 219 -4.12 15.13 10.82
C CYS A 219 -3.91 13.67 11.27
N THR A 220 -3.15 12.93 10.45
CA THR A 220 -2.23 11.90 10.96
C THR A 220 -0.82 12.47 11.08
N THR A 221 -0.10 11.93 12.06
CA THR A 221 1.04 12.47 12.81
C THR A 221 2.38 12.47 12.08
N PHE A 222 2.43 12.58 10.74
CA PHE A 222 3.69 12.55 10.00
C PHE A 222 4.19 13.98 9.69
N PRO A 223 5.30 14.43 10.31
CA PRO A 223 5.78 15.81 10.24
C PRO A 223 6.33 16.25 8.87
N GLU A 224 6.43 15.38 7.87
CA GLU A 224 7.11 15.69 6.60
C GLU A 224 6.17 15.95 5.40
N THR A 225 4.87 15.75 5.55
CA THR A 225 3.88 16.04 4.50
C THR A 225 2.97 17.18 4.94
N GLY A 226 3.53 18.39 4.91
CA GLY A 226 2.82 19.66 5.15
C GLY A 226 1.78 19.96 4.07
N GLY A 227 0.63 19.30 4.15
CA GLY A 227 -0.58 19.69 3.44
C GLY A 227 -1.50 20.47 4.37
N CYS A 228 -1.38 21.80 4.38
CA CYS A 228 -2.23 22.69 5.17
C CYS A 228 -3.70 22.59 4.73
N CYS A 229 -4.57 22.50 5.72
CA CYS A 229 -6.02 22.44 5.59
C CYS A 229 -6.56 23.83 5.21
N GLU A 230 -6.93 24.04 3.94
CA GLU A 230 -7.75 25.20 3.52
C GLU A 230 -9.26 24.95 3.74
N GLY A 231 -9.64 23.81 4.31
CA GLY A 231 -11.01 23.55 4.71
C GLY A 231 -11.34 24.31 5.98
N LYS A 232 -12.09 25.42 5.88
CA LYS A 232 -12.75 26.00 7.05
C LYS A 232 -13.54 24.89 7.75
N GLY A 233 -13.29 24.69 9.04
CA GLY A 233 -14.02 23.73 9.85
C GLY A 233 -15.52 24.02 9.85
N LYS A 234 -16.31 23.06 10.34
CA LYS A 234 -17.76 23.28 10.45
C LYS A 234 -18.00 24.33 11.52
N ALA A 235 -19.04 25.14 11.35
CA ALA A 235 -19.45 26.05 12.42
C ALA A 235 -19.75 25.21 13.68
N LEU A 236 -18.98 25.44 14.75
CA LEU A 236 -19.19 24.81 16.03
C LEU A 236 -20.51 25.31 16.64
N ASP A 237 -21.20 24.42 17.37
CA ASP A 237 -22.35 24.85 18.13
C ASP A 237 -21.94 25.83 19.24
N ARG A 238 -22.82 26.79 19.54
CA ARG A 238 -22.55 27.88 20.48
C ARG A 238 -22.16 27.34 21.87
N ASP A 239 -22.77 26.26 22.32
CA ASP A 239 -22.54 25.71 23.66
C ASP A 239 -21.16 25.06 23.78
N THR A 240 -20.70 24.39 22.72
CA THR A 240 -19.34 23.87 22.61
C THR A 240 -18.31 25.00 22.62
N VAL A 241 -18.52 26.08 21.86
CA VAL A 241 -17.63 27.24 21.86
C VAL A 241 -17.52 27.85 23.26
N GLU A 242 -18.65 28.10 23.93
CA GLU A 242 -18.66 28.68 25.29
C GLU A 242 -18.07 27.74 26.35
N ARG A 243 -18.20 26.42 26.18
CA ARG A 243 -17.51 25.43 27.04
C ARG A 243 -16.00 25.50 26.87
N ILE A 244 -15.51 25.53 25.63
CA ILE A 244 -14.07 25.60 25.32
C ILE A 244 -13.47 26.90 25.88
N LYS A 245 -14.14 28.04 25.69
CA LYS A 245 -13.70 29.33 26.23
C LYS A 245 -13.54 29.31 27.75
N ARG A 246 -14.49 28.73 28.48
CA ARG A 246 -14.40 28.60 29.94
C ARG A 246 -13.19 27.76 30.38
N TYR A 247 -12.93 26.64 29.72
CA TYR A 247 -11.74 25.82 30.01
C TYR A 247 -10.44 26.55 29.71
N ALA A 248 -10.38 27.32 28.62
CA ALA A 248 -9.18 28.07 28.26
C ALA A 248 -8.86 29.17 29.28
N LEU A 249 -9.88 29.93 29.71
CA LEU A 249 -9.71 30.94 30.76
C LEU A 249 -9.33 30.33 32.11
N GLN A 250 -9.90 29.17 32.45
CA GLN A 250 -9.54 28.45 33.68
C GLN A 250 -8.07 28.02 33.64
N ALA A 251 -7.62 27.35 32.57
CA ALA A 251 -6.24 26.90 32.41
C ALA A 251 -5.25 28.10 32.46
N TYR A 252 -5.63 29.22 31.85
CA TYR A 252 -4.82 30.45 31.88
C TYR A 252 -4.72 31.06 33.29
N ARG A 253 -5.82 31.05 34.06
CA ARG A 253 -5.83 31.49 35.46
C ARG A 253 -5.02 30.58 36.36
N GLU A 254 -5.13 29.26 36.18
CA GLU A 254 -4.34 28.26 36.91
C GLU A 254 -2.83 28.40 36.65
N SER A 255 -2.45 28.96 35.50
CA SER A 255 -1.07 29.32 35.16
C SER A 255 -0.59 30.63 35.82
N GLY A 256 -1.40 31.25 36.69
CA GLY A 256 -1.05 32.47 37.43
C GLY A 256 -1.30 33.78 36.66
N HIS A 257 -1.97 33.74 35.51
CA HIS A 257 -2.26 34.94 34.74
C HIS A 257 -3.64 35.54 35.07
N THR A 258 -3.74 36.88 35.04
CA THR A 258 -5.04 37.56 35.12
C THR A 258 -5.83 37.38 33.83
N THR A 259 -7.13 37.12 33.95
CA THR A 259 -8.06 36.98 32.82
C THR A 259 -8.66 38.33 32.37
N GLU A 260 -8.30 39.43 33.01
CA GLU A 260 -8.73 40.78 32.60
C GLU A 260 -8.20 41.12 31.20
N ASP A 261 -9.07 41.70 30.38
CA ASP A 261 -8.80 42.10 28.99
C ASP A 261 -8.32 40.98 28.06
N VAL A 262 -8.65 39.72 28.36
CA VAL A 262 -8.34 38.57 27.51
C VAL A 262 -9.57 38.14 26.72
N GLU A 263 -9.48 38.25 25.41
CA GLU A 263 -10.44 37.70 24.45
C GLU A 263 -10.05 36.25 24.12
N VAL A 264 -11.03 35.35 24.05
CA VAL A 264 -10.80 33.96 23.63
C VAL A 264 -11.43 33.71 22.27
N VAL A 265 -10.59 33.39 21.30
CA VAL A 265 -10.98 33.08 19.93
C VAL A 265 -10.83 31.57 19.73
N VAL A 266 -11.92 30.93 19.29
CA VAL A 266 -11.94 29.49 18.99
C VAL A 266 -12.09 29.32 17.49
N GLU A 267 -11.12 28.69 16.85
CA GLU A 267 -11.10 28.44 15.41
C GLU A 267 -11.09 26.94 15.13
N ASP A 268 -11.98 26.49 14.24
CA ASP A 268 -12.01 25.13 13.74
C ASP A 268 -11.26 25.04 12.40
N PHE A 269 -10.10 24.39 12.43
CA PHE A 269 -9.28 24.13 11.25
C PHE A 269 -9.68 22.82 10.54
N GLY A 270 -10.79 22.21 10.95
CA GLY A 270 -11.32 20.94 10.45
C GLY A 270 -10.58 19.72 10.99
N CYS A 271 -9.29 19.85 11.31
CA CYS A 271 -8.48 18.76 11.85
C CYS A 271 -8.21 18.87 13.35
N HIS A 272 -8.20 20.09 13.89
CA HIS A 272 -8.08 20.39 15.31
C HIS A 272 -8.80 21.70 15.60
N LEU A 273 -9.16 21.88 16.87
CA LEU A 273 -9.70 23.13 17.39
C LEU A 273 -8.56 23.92 18.03
N GLN A 274 -8.27 25.10 17.51
CA GLN A 274 -7.31 26.02 18.10
C GLN A 274 -8.04 27.04 18.95
N VAL A 275 -7.48 27.35 20.11
CA VAL A 275 -8.01 28.30 21.08
C VAL A 275 -6.94 29.32 21.39
N ASP A 276 -7.09 30.52 20.84
CA ASP A 276 -6.15 31.62 21.03
C ASP A 276 -6.71 32.59 22.08
N LEU A 277 -5.88 32.89 23.08
CA LEU A 277 -6.13 33.94 24.05
C LEU A 277 -5.43 35.20 23.55
N LYS A 278 -6.19 36.27 23.31
CA LYS A 278 -5.69 37.54 22.78
C LYS A 278 -5.84 38.65 23.82
N ARG A 279 -4.80 39.47 23.99
CA ARG A 279 -4.83 40.69 24.81
C ARG A 279 -4.40 41.85 23.93
N LYS A 280 -5.27 42.86 23.80
CA LYS A 280 -5.03 44.03 22.92
C LYS A 280 -4.67 43.63 21.47
N GLY A 281 -5.31 42.58 20.96
CA GLY A 281 -5.11 42.06 19.60
C GLY A 281 -3.94 41.08 19.43
N SER A 282 -3.03 40.97 20.39
CA SER A 282 -1.90 40.04 20.34
C SER A 282 -2.23 38.72 21.04
N ILE A 283 -1.83 37.59 20.46
CA ILE A 283 -1.95 36.26 21.08
C ILE A 283 -0.98 36.19 22.26
N VAL A 284 -1.50 35.89 23.46
CA VAL A 284 -0.71 35.70 24.68
C VAL A 284 -0.57 34.22 25.06
N LYS A 285 -1.46 33.37 24.58
CA LYS A 285 -1.44 31.92 24.79
C LYS A 285 -2.26 31.23 23.71
N SER A 286 -1.83 30.06 23.26
CA SER A 286 -2.56 29.22 22.32
C SER A 286 -2.69 27.81 22.86
N PHE A 287 -3.84 27.19 22.60
CA PHE A 287 -4.13 25.82 22.98
C PHE A 287 -4.75 25.06 21.81
N SER A 288 -4.45 23.77 21.70
CA SER A 288 -5.22 22.81 20.93
C SER A 288 -6.26 22.13 21.84
N TYR A 289 -7.52 22.11 21.43
CA TYR A 289 -8.59 21.38 22.12
C TYR A 289 -8.88 20.04 21.43
N ARG A 290 -8.69 18.93 22.15
CA ARG A 290 -8.99 17.56 21.68
C ARG A 290 -9.45 16.69 22.84
N ASP A 291 -10.42 15.82 22.59
CA ASP A 291 -10.96 14.84 23.56
C ASP A 291 -11.36 15.47 24.92
N GLY A 292 -11.97 16.65 24.87
CA GLY A 292 -12.42 17.36 26.07
C GLY A 292 -11.32 18.08 26.86
N ARG A 293 -10.07 18.07 26.38
CA ARG A 293 -8.89 18.61 27.07
C ARG A 293 -8.16 19.65 26.22
N LEU A 294 -7.49 20.59 26.88
CA LEU A 294 -6.62 21.59 26.26
C LEU A 294 -5.16 21.14 26.34
N PHE A 295 -4.42 21.40 25.29
CA PHE A 295 -2.98 21.15 25.17
C PHE A 295 -2.33 22.44 24.71
N GLU A 296 -1.35 22.96 25.45
CA GLU A 296 -0.59 24.12 25.03
C GLU A 296 0.21 23.81 23.74
N ILE A 297 0.27 24.78 22.83
CA ILE A 297 1.02 24.70 21.56
C ILE A 297 1.98 25.87 21.38
#